data_AF-A0A9P0Z420-F1
#
_entry.id   AF-A0A9P0Z420-F1
#
_cell.length_a   1.000
_cell.length_b   1.000
_cell.length_c   1.000
_cell.angle_alpha   90.00
_cell.angle_beta   90.00
_cell.angle_gamma   90.00
#
_symmetry.space_group_name_H-M   'P 1'
#
loop_
_entity.id
_entity.type
_entity.pdbx_description
1 polymer ?
#
loop_
_entity_poly.entity_id
_entity_poly.type
_entity_poly.pdbx_seq_one_letter_code
_entity_poly.pdbx_strand_id
1 'polypeptide(L)'
;MGAFSTDEAVLLDYSIHEMLKVLSAEDEDHMEDKYIDDLLCFTTWNGCQTRSSFLQSAIFSISIWCDSMLQDYHLHFAEKPHLLKEVMNMQLMVEAHSFESCDKNKFTNVGVLDSIRYRKVKNYVESSIEAACKRVTDAVSLGRTIDRTHHLTLLASELKLISEMELALFYPILQKFSPDAGIVSALKLHKTYGERLGPFLNDVSCLSEGVREVLTAAILLENRLIELYTLGNKESALHSSCTNEFVHYKIGEVARPIILDWLIAQHALILEWTCRAFDLEDWKPLSHLQKQAASVVEVFRITEETVDQLFQMGHLVDITHLQALLSIIFHTLDAYLKKMVSQLVDRQDLYPPVPSLTRYNETTFPIITRKLGEAVVLDDGVYNKLNQLTISKLCVRLNTLQYIQRQMTSLKDGIRKSWSTVRVFADKICSEGKPPEHSNRNSDMCDESIDELFAATFNCIRDSATNAIRITSELLGARVVFWDLRESFVLHLYHSSVESARLESVLPQFDNILNNICGLIDDALRDFVVSRIYKSSLVIFGCYWMVDLHAHFLIQMLQ
;
A
#
# COMPACT_ATOMS: atom_id res chain seq x y z
N MET A 1 -24.87 -36.29 -11.22
CA MET A 1 -26.15 -36.97 -11.46
C MET A 1 -27.21 -36.12 -10.79
N GLY A 2 -28.05 -35.33 -11.47
CA GLY A 2 -28.02 -34.78 -12.83
C GLY A 2 -28.49 -33.33 -12.72
N ALA A 3 -27.95 -32.43 -13.55
CA ALA A 3 -28.49 -31.08 -13.68
C ALA A 3 -29.88 -31.19 -14.32
N PHE A 4 -30.87 -30.51 -13.74
CA PHE A 4 -32.25 -30.57 -14.21
C PHE A 4 -32.34 -30.11 -15.66
N SER A 5 -32.70 -31.02 -16.56
CA SER A 5 -33.08 -30.64 -17.92
C SER A 5 -34.32 -29.73 -17.87
N THR A 6 -34.50 -28.88 -18.88
CA THR A 6 -35.52 -27.81 -18.89
C THR A 6 -36.95 -28.35 -18.66
N ASP A 7 -37.24 -29.57 -19.11
CA ASP A 7 -38.54 -30.24 -18.94
C ASP A 7 -38.75 -30.88 -17.56
N GLU A 8 -37.68 -31.33 -16.88
CA GLU A 8 -37.78 -31.91 -15.53
C GLU A 8 -38.13 -30.86 -14.47
N ALA A 9 -37.71 -29.61 -14.66
CA ALA A 9 -38.05 -28.53 -13.74
C ALA A 9 -39.53 -28.14 -13.81
N VAL A 10 -40.16 -28.24 -14.98
CA VAL A 10 -41.61 -27.96 -15.15
C VAL A 10 -42.43 -29.08 -14.52
N LEU A 11 -42.00 -30.33 -14.68
CA LEU A 11 -42.61 -31.48 -14.01
C LEU A 11 -42.45 -31.38 -12.48
N LEU A 12 -41.30 -30.91 -12.02
CA LEU A 12 -41.05 -30.70 -10.60
C LEU A 12 -41.95 -29.59 -10.02
N ASP A 13 -42.05 -28.44 -10.69
CA ASP A 13 -42.90 -27.32 -10.28
C ASP A 13 -44.39 -27.73 -10.23
N TYR A 14 -44.87 -28.44 -11.25
CA TYR A 14 -46.22 -29.01 -11.26
C TYR A 14 -46.43 -30.02 -10.11
N SER A 15 -45.45 -30.90 -9.87
CA SER A 15 -45.53 -31.90 -8.80
C SER A 15 -45.52 -31.24 -7.42
N ILE A 16 -44.73 -30.18 -7.23
CA ILE A 16 -44.70 -29.42 -5.97
C ILE A 16 -46.05 -28.71 -5.77
N HIS A 17 -46.62 -28.10 -6.81
CA HIS A 17 -47.90 -27.40 -6.71
C HIS A 17 -49.05 -28.33 -6.34
N GLU A 18 -49.18 -29.48 -7.01
CA GLU A 18 -50.21 -30.47 -6.68
C GLU A 18 -50.02 -31.06 -5.28
N MET A 19 -48.79 -31.27 -4.82
CA MET A 19 -48.56 -31.76 -3.46
C MET A 19 -48.84 -30.72 -2.39
N LEU A 20 -48.48 -29.46 -2.61
CA LEU A 20 -48.87 -28.38 -1.70
C LEU A 20 -50.39 -28.29 -1.61
N LYS A 21 -51.12 -28.51 -2.71
CA LYS A 21 -52.58 -28.58 -2.73
C LYS A 21 -53.11 -29.74 -1.87
N VAL A 22 -52.58 -30.96 -2.07
CA VAL A 22 -52.96 -32.16 -1.28
C VAL A 22 -52.67 -31.99 0.22
N LEU A 23 -51.54 -31.37 0.57
CA LEU A 23 -51.17 -31.10 1.96
C LEU A 23 -51.88 -29.88 2.56
N SER A 24 -52.58 -29.08 1.75
CA SER A 24 -53.32 -27.88 2.19
C SER A 24 -54.84 -28.06 2.23
N ALA A 25 -55.35 -29.14 1.65
CA ALA A 25 -56.78 -29.35 1.50
C ALA A 25 -57.42 -29.66 2.86
N GLU A 26 -58.10 -28.66 3.42
CA GLU A 26 -59.19 -28.86 4.37
C GLU A 26 -60.34 -29.53 3.61
N ASP A 27 -60.51 -30.84 3.78
CA ASP A 27 -61.73 -31.63 3.55
C ASP A 27 -62.59 -31.27 2.31
N GLU A 28 -62.19 -31.73 1.12
CA GLU A 28 -63.11 -31.86 -0.03
C GLU A 28 -62.88 -33.15 -0.84
N ASP A 29 -62.94 -34.34 -0.20
CA ASP A 29 -63.61 -35.57 -0.70
C ASP A 29 -63.34 -36.80 0.20
N HIS A 30 -64.09 -36.94 1.30
CA HIS A 30 -63.93 -38.02 2.30
C HIS A 30 -64.03 -39.47 1.79
N MET A 31 -64.42 -39.69 0.53
CA MET A 31 -64.58 -41.02 -0.05
C MET A 31 -63.32 -41.52 -0.79
N GLU A 32 -62.51 -40.62 -1.35
CA GLU A 32 -61.23 -40.99 -1.99
C GLU A 32 -60.13 -41.20 -0.94
N ASP A 33 -60.10 -40.37 0.12
CA ASP A 33 -59.13 -40.47 1.21
C ASP A 33 -59.17 -41.82 1.92
N LYS A 34 -60.38 -42.36 2.18
CA LYS A 34 -60.54 -43.69 2.79
C LYS A 34 -60.01 -44.82 1.91
N TYR A 35 -60.13 -44.70 0.59
CA TYR A 35 -59.66 -45.73 -0.35
C TYR A 35 -58.13 -45.72 -0.46
N ILE A 36 -57.52 -44.53 -0.39
CA ILE A 36 -56.07 -44.35 -0.41
C ILE A 36 -55.41 -44.77 0.92
N ASP A 37 -56.09 -44.55 2.05
CA ASP A 37 -55.60 -45.00 3.36
C ASP A 37 -55.61 -46.52 3.55
N ASP A 38 -56.53 -47.23 2.87
CA ASP A 38 -56.61 -48.70 2.88
C ASP A 38 -55.51 -49.38 2.04
N LEU A 39 -54.81 -48.63 1.17
CA LEU A 39 -53.68 -49.13 0.39
C LEU A 39 -52.42 -49.17 1.26
N LEU A 40 -51.97 -50.37 1.63
CA LEU A 40 -50.80 -50.58 2.46
C LEU A 40 -49.51 -50.64 1.62
N CYS A 41 -48.55 -49.77 1.96
CA CYS A 41 -47.23 -49.75 1.37
C CYS A 41 -46.15 -50.12 2.37
N PHE A 42 -45.09 -50.75 1.87
CA PHE A 42 -43.90 -51.08 2.63
C PHE A 42 -42.75 -50.23 2.11
N THR A 43 -42.25 -49.30 2.92
CA THR A 43 -41.06 -48.53 2.61
C THR A 43 -39.87 -49.09 3.38
N THR A 44 -38.70 -49.11 2.74
CA THR A 44 -37.44 -49.53 3.37
C THR A 44 -36.52 -48.32 3.46
N TRP A 45 -36.13 -47.94 4.68
CA TRP A 45 -35.21 -46.83 4.92
C TRP A 45 -34.22 -47.21 6.03
N ASN A 46 -32.92 -46.99 5.79
CA ASN A 46 -31.83 -47.39 6.70
C ASN A 46 -31.92 -48.85 7.21
N GLY A 47 -32.41 -49.77 6.38
CA GLY A 47 -32.55 -51.20 6.72
C GLY A 47 -33.77 -51.56 7.58
N CYS A 48 -34.62 -50.60 7.96
CA CYS A 48 -35.90 -50.84 8.63
C CYS A 48 -37.06 -50.81 7.62
N GLN A 49 -37.93 -51.82 7.71
CA GLN A 49 -39.16 -51.90 6.91
C GLN A 49 -40.33 -51.37 7.75
N THR A 50 -40.94 -50.28 7.31
CA THR A 50 -42.11 -49.66 7.96
C THR A 50 -43.36 -49.91 7.13
N ARG A 51 -44.46 -50.26 7.81
CA ARG A 51 -45.79 -50.45 7.21
C ARG A 51 -46.58 -49.16 7.38
N SER A 52 -46.99 -48.55 6.29
CA SER A 52 -47.66 -47.24 6.26
C SER A 52 -48.77 -47.23 5.21
N SER A 53 -49.71 -46.27 5.26
CA SER A 53 -50.63 -46.05 4.13
C SER A 53 -49.87 -45.58 2.89
N PHE A 54 -50.47 -45.72 1.70
CA PHE A 54 -49.88 -45.27 0.44
C PHE A 54 -49.53 -43.78 0.50
N LEU A 55 -50.44 -42.96 1.02
CA LEU A 55 -50.22 -41.53 1.21
C LEU A 55 -49.04 -41.24 2.15
N GLN A 56 -48.97 -41.90 3.30
CA GLN A 56 -47.88 -41.73 4.25
C GLN A 56 -46.52 -42.20 3.68
N SER A 57 -46.54 -43.24 2.84
CA SER A 57 -45.35 -43.74 2.14
C SER A 57 -44.87 -42.79 1.03
N ALA A 58 -45.81 -42.19 0.29
CA ALA A 58 -45.52 -41.17 -0.70
C ALA A 58 -44.91 -39.94 -0.02
N ILE A 59 -45.59 -39.37 0.97
CA ILE A 59 -45.14 -38.21 1.75
C ILE A 59 -43.73 -38.44 2.33
N PHE A 60 -43.47 -39.63 2.86
CA PHE A 60 -42.15 -39.99 3.36
C PHE A 60 -41.07 -40.03 2.27
N SER A 61 -41.38 -40.60 1.10
CA SER A 61 -40.45 -40.65 -0.05
C SER A 61 -40.12 -39.25 -0.57
N ILE A 62 -41.13 -38.38 -0.58
CA ILE A 62 -40.99 -36.96 -0.94
C ILE A 62 -40.13 -36.24 0.09
N SER A 63 -40.35 -36.48 1.38
CA SER A 63 -39.53 -35.89 2.45
C SER A 63 -38.06 -36.25 2.30
N ILE A 64 -37.76 -37.52 1.99
CA ILE A 64 -36.39 -37.98 1.74
C ILE A 64 -35.77 -37.26 0.55
N TRP A 65 -36.53 -37.10 -0.54
CA TRP A 65 -36.06 -36.40 -1.72
C TRP A 65 -35.79 -34.92 -1.42
N CYS A 66 -36.73 -34.23 -0.76
CA CYS A 66 -36.56 -32.85 -0.30
C CYS A 66 -35.34 -32.72 0.62
N ASP A 67 -35.19 -33.61 1.60
CA ASP A 67 -34.03 -33.70 2.49
C ASP A 67 -32.74 -33.79 1.65
N SER A 68 -32.66 -34.72 0.69
CA SER A 68 -31.47 -34.89 -0.16
C SER A 68 -31.14 -33.65 -1.00
N MET A 69 -32.15 -32.94 -1.51
CA MET A 69 -31.94 -31.74 -2.32
C MET A 69 -31.47 -30.55 -1.48
N LEU A 70 -32.08 -30.36 -0.30
CA LEU A 70 -31.77 -29.25 0.62
C LEU A 70 -30.42 -29.41 1.32
N GLN A 71 -29.95 -30.65 1.51
CA GLN A 71 -28.64 -30.96 2.08
C GLN A 71 -27.45 -30.48 1.22
N ASP A 72 -27.63 -30.27 -0.09
CA ASP A 72 -26.64 -29.61 -0.98
C ASP A 72 -27.36 -28.70 -1.99
N TYR A 73 -28.05 -27.69 -1.48
CA TYR A 73 -28.77 -26.74 -2.34
C TYR A 73 -27.85 -25.97 -3.29
N HIS A 74 -26.58 -25.77 -2.91
CA HIS A 74 -25.58 -25.12 -3.76
C HIS A 74 -25.34 -25.90 -5.06
N LEU A 75 -25.47 -27.22 -5.04
CA LEU A 75 -25.35 -28.05 -6.25
C LEU A 75 -26.65 -28.06 -7.06
N HIS A 76 -27.79 -28.19 -6.40
CA HIS A 76 -29.07 -28.48 -7.07
C HIS A 76 -29.82 -27.24 -7.56
N PHE A 77 -29.67 -26.09 -6.89
CA PHE A 77 -30.48 -24.90 -7.13
C PHE A 77 -29.68 -23.68 -7.62
N ALA A 78 -28.40 -23.84 -7.95
CA ALA A 78 -27.57 -22.73 -8.47
C ALA A 78 -28.15 -22.10 -9.74
N GLU A 79 -28.68 -22.90 -10.67
CA GLU A 79 -29.30 -22.39 -11.91
C GLU A 79 -30.72 -21.87 -11.70
N LYS A 80 -31.45 -22.43 -10.73
CA LYS A 80 -32.88 -22.13 -10.48
C LYS A 80 -33.14 -21.90 -8.98
N PRO A 81 -32.74 -20.74 -8.41
CA PRO A 81 -32.85 -20.50 -6.98
C PRO A 81 -34.30 -20.42 -6.46
N HIS A 82 -35.27 -20.08 -7.31
CA HIS A 82 -36.68 -19.97 -6.90
C HIS A 82 -37.26 -21.30 -6.41
N LEU A 83 -36.85 -22.43 -7.00
CA LEU A 83 -37.28 -23.77 -6.61
C LEU A 83 -36.86 -24.13 -5.18
N LEU A 84 -35.80 -23.51 -4.65
CA LEU A 84 -35.36 -23.71 -3.27
C LEU A 84 -36.48 -23.35 -2.28
N LYS A 85 -37.19 -22.25 -2.55
CA LYS A 85 -38.29 -21.78 -1.69
C LYS A 85 -39.43 -22.79 -1.65
N GLU A 86 -39.77 -23.36 -2.80
CA GLU A 86 -40.86 -24.31 -2.97
C GLU A 86 -40.55 -25.65 -2.32
N VAL A 87 -39.35 -26.19 -2.56
CA VAL A 87 -38.87 -27.42 -1.92
C VAL A 87 -38.74 -27.25 -0.39
N MET A 88 -38.31 -26.07 0.08
CA MET A 88 -38.27 -25.75 1.51
C MET A 88 -39.67 -25.73 2.13
N ASN A 89 -40.64 -25.05 1.49
CA ASN A 89 -42.03 -25.04 1.95
C ASN A 89 -42.61 -26.45 2.01
N MET A 90 -42.40 -27.24 0.96
CA MET A 90 -42.85 -28.62 0.88
C MET A 90 -42.30 -29.46 2.04
N GLN A 91 -41.01 -29.35 2.31
CA GLN A 91 -40.37 -30.09 3.41
C GLN A 91 -40.92 -29.71 4.79
N LEU A 92 -41.10 -28.40 5.03
CA LEU A 92 -41.65 -27.91 6.30
C LEU A 92 -43.12 -28.31 6.49
N MET A 93 -43.88 -28.48 5.41
CA MET A 93 -45.27 -28.97 5.44
C MET A 93 -45.35 -30.48 5.66
N VAL A 94 -44.51 -31.26 4.98
CA VAL A 94 -44.42 -32.71 5.15
C VAL A 94 -44.07 -33.08 6.60
N GLU A 95 -43.17 -32.32 7.22
CA GLU A 95 -42.84 -32.52 8.64
C GLU A 95 -43.99 -32.23 9.59
N ALA A 96 -44.78 -31.19 9.32
CA ALA A 96 -45.97 -30.88 10.13
C ALA A 96 -46.97 -32.04 10.11
N HIS A 97 -47.20 -32.64 8.94
CA HIS A 97 -48.10 -33.79 8.77
C HIS A 97 -47.56 -35.08 9.43
N SER A 98 -46.24 -35.29 9.39
CA SER A 98 -45.61 -36.46 10.03
C SER A 98 -45.74 -36.46 11.56
N PHE A 99 -45.87 -35.27 12.17
CA PHE A 99 -45.93 -35.09 13.62
C PHE A 99 -47.35 -35.19 14.16
N GLU A 100 -48.36 -34.79 13.38
CA GLU A 100 -49.78 -34.92 13.76
C GLU A 100 -50.24 -36.38 13.85
N SER A 101 -49.59 -37.32 13.14
CA SER A 101 -49.97 -38.73 13.17
C SER A 101 -49.46 -39.50 14.39
N CYS A 102 -48.53 -38.97 15.20
CA CYS A 102 -47.83 -39.76 16.22
C CYS A 102 -48.28 -39.55 17.68
N ASP A 103 -49.00 -38.49 18.03
CA ASP A 103 -49.51 -38.36 19.41
C ASP A 103 -50.71 -37.40 19.49
N LYS A 104 -51.94 -37.93 19.49
CA LYS A 104 -53.17 -37.13 19.68
C LYS A 104 -53.30 -36.51 21.09
N ASN A 105 -52.33 -36.74 21.98
CA ASN A 105 -52.37 -36.33 23.37
C ASN A 105 -51.13 -35.53 23.79
N LYS A 106 -50.87 -34.40 23.13
CA LYS A 106 -50.21 -33.23 23.74
C LYS A 106 -50.38 -32.04 22.80
N PHE A 107 -50.94 -30.95 23.31
CA PHE A 107 -50.89 -29.64 22.65
C PHE A 107 -49.42 -29.29 22.40
N THR A 108 -48.93 -29.56 21.20
CA THR A 108 -47.59 -29.15 20.78
C THR A 108 -47.62 -27.64 20.61
N ASN A 109 -47.07 -26.93 21.58
CA ASN A 109 -47.04 -25.47 21.62
C ASN A 109 -46.40 -24.93 20.34
N VAL A 110 -47.02 -23.96 19.66
CA VAL A 110 -46.60 -23.42 18.34
C VAL A 110 -45.11 -23.05 18.31
N GLY A 111 -44.56 -22.52 19.42
CA GLY A 111 -43.15 -22.18 19.53
C GLY A 111 -42.17 -23.38 19.48
N VAL A 112 -42.60 -24.60 19.82
CA VAL A 112 -41.77 -25.80 19.73
C VAL A 112 -41.63 -26.24 18.27
N LEU A 113 -42.72 -26.18 17.50
CA LEU A 113 -42.71 -26.53 16.08
C LEU A 113 -41.82 -25.58 15.28
N ASP A 114 -41.92 -24.27 15.54
CA ASP A 114 -41.06 -23.27 14.92
C ASP A 114 -39.59 -23.48 15.29
N SER A 115 -39.27 -23.81 16.55
CA SER A 115 -37.89 -24.11 16.97
C SER A 115 -37.27 -25.32 16.24
N ILE A 116 -38.08 -26.32 15.88
CA ILE A 116 -37.64 -27.50 15.13
C ILE A 116 -37.40 -27.14 13.66
N ARG A 117 -38.31 -26.37 13.06
CA ARG A 117 -38.15 -25.84 11.69
C ARG A 117 -36.89 -25.00 11.56
N TYR A 118 -36.66 -24.06 12.47
CA TYR A 118 -35.45 -23.24 12.49
C TYR A 118 -34.17 -24.08 12.58
N ARG A 119 -34.16 -25.10 13.45
CA ARG A 119 -33.01 -26.00 13.59
C ARG A 119 -32.75 -26.79 12.32
N LYS A 120 -33.80 -27.26 11.64
CA LYS A 120 -33.65 -28.06 10.43
C LYS A 120 -33.16 -27.23 9.24
N VAL A 121 -33.69 -26.02 9.06
CA VAL A 121 -33.17 -25.05 8.07
C VAL A 121 -31.69 -24.76 8.35
N LYS A 122 -31.31 -24.50 9.61
CA LYS A 122 -29.91 -24.33 9.99
C LYS A 122 -29.05 -25.54 9.61
N ASN A 123 -29.52 -26.76 9.87
CA ASN A 123 -28.79 -27.97 9.50
C ASN A 123 -28.58 -28.09 7.98
N TYR A 124 -29.57 -27.72 7.16
CA TYR A 124 -29.41 -27.70 5.70
C TYR A 124 -28.38 -26.67 5.24
N VAL A 125 -28.41 -25.47 5.82
CA VAL A 125 -27.41 -24.43 5.54
C VAL A 125 -26.01 -24.92 5.88
N GLU A 126 -25.80 -25.47 7.09
CA GLU A 126 -24.51 -26.02 7.50
C GLU A 126 -24.03 -27.14 6.58
N SER A 127 -24.92 -28.07 6.22
CA SER A 127 -24.59 -29.25 5.41
C SER A 127 -24.29 -28.88 3.96
N SER A 128 -25.06 -27.95 3.40
CA SER A 128 -24.90 -27.47 2.03
C SER A 128 -23.62 -26.66 1.85
N ILE A 129 -23.30 -25.78 2.81
CA ILE A 129 -22.02 -25.06 2.84
C ILE A 129 -20.87 -26.05 3.01
N GLU A 130 -20.99 -27.05 3.88
CA GLU A 130 -19.97 -28.08 4.07
C GLU A 130 -19.73 -28.90 2.79
N ALA A 131 -20.79 -29.30 2.10
CA ALA A 131 -20.70 -29.99 0.82
C ALA A 131 -20.01 -29.13 -0.25
N ALA A 132 -20.37 -27.85 -0.36
CA ALA A 132 -19.74 -26.92 -1.29
C ALA A 132 -18.25 -26.70 -0.97
N CYS A 133 -17.91 -26.45 0.30
CA CYS A 133 -16.54 -26.33 0.79
C CYS A 133 -15.69 -27.57 0.49
N LYS A 134 -16.27 -28.76 0.70
CA LYS A 134 -15.59 -30.03 0.43
C LYS A 134 -15.34 -30.22 -1.07
N ARG A 135 -16.33 -29.92 -1.92
CA ARG A 135 -16.17 -29.96 -3.39
C ARG A 135 -15.02 -29.05 -3.86
N VAL A 136 -14.96 -27.82 -3.38
CA VAL A 136 -13.88 -26.87 -3.69
C VAL A 136 -12.54 -27.37 -3.16
N THR A 137 -12.49 -27.86 -1.92
CA THR A 137 -11.27 -28.42 -1.33
C THR A 137 -10.71 -29.56 -2.17
N ASP A 138 -11.58 -30.51 -2.53
CA ASP A 138 -11.20 -31.69 -3.27
C ASP A 138 -10.71 -31.28 -4.67
N ALA A 139 -11.42 -30.35 -5.33
CA ALA A 139 -11.01 -29.79 -6.62
C ALA A 139 -9.65 -29.08 -6.56
N VAL A 140 -9.39 -28.25 -5.55
CA VAL A 140 -8.10 -27.57 -5.35
C VAL A 140 -6.98 -28.57 -5.04
N SER A 141 -7.28 -29.68 -4.35
CA SER A 141 -6.30 -30.74 -4.05
C SER A 141 -5.97 -31.62 -5.27
N LEU A 142 -6.95 -31.83 -6.16
CA LEU A 142 -6.85 -32.62 -7.40
C LEU A 142 -6.23 -31.80 -8.54
N GLY A 143 -6.51 -30.50 -8.59
CA GLY A 143 -5.95 -29.53 -9.52
C GLY A 143 -4.49 -29.20 -9.21
N ARG A 144 -3.61 -30.21 -9.25
CA ARG A 144 -2.17 -29.98 -9.12
C ARG A 144 -1.64 -29.18 -10.32
N THR A 145 -1.26 -27.94 -10.02
CA THR A 145 -0.11 -27.23 -10.61
C THR A 145 -0.16 -26.96 -12.11
N ILE A 146 -1.12 -26.16 -12.58
CA ILE A 146 -0.96 -25.46 -13.87
C ILE A 146 -0.59 -23.99 -13.64
N ASP A 147 -0.90 -23.43 -12.47
CA ASP A 147 -0.64 -22.03 -12.13
C ASP A 147 0.25 -21.92 -10.89
N ARG A 148 1.13 -20.90 -10.85
CA ARG A 148 2.13 -20.68 -9.79
C ARG A 148 1.52 -20.22 -8.45
N THR A 149 0.20 -20.14 -8.37
CA THR A 149 -0.56 -19.60 -7.25
C THR A 149 -0.62 -20.57 -6.07
N HIS A 150 -0.50 -20.03 -4.85
CA HIS A 150 -0.51 -20.84 -3.64
C HIS A 150 -1.91 -21.46 -3.39
N HIS A 151 -1.97 -22.71 -2.92
CA HIS A 151 -3.24 -23.44 -2.75
C HIS A 151 -4.22 -22.74 -1.80
N LEU A 152 -3.72 -22.02 -0.79
CA LEU A 152 -4.57 -21.23 0.13
C LEU A 152 -5.17 -20.01 -0.55
N THR A 153 -4.44 -19.38 -1.48
CA THR A 153 -4.95 -18.24 -2.27
C THR A 153 -6.14 -18.71 -3.11
N LEU A 154 -5.99 -19.83 -3.81
CA LEU A 154 -7.06 -20.44 -4.61
C LEU A 154 -8.26 -20.85 -3.75
N LEU A 155 -8.01 -21.48 -2.59
CA LEU A 155 -9.07 -21.84 -1.66
C LEU A 155 -9.83 -20.60 -1.18
N ALA A 156 -9.13 -19.51 -0.82
CA ALA A 156 -9.75 -18.28 -0.37
C ALA A 156 -10.62 -17.65 -1.46
N SER A 157 -10.15 -17.60 -2.71
CA SER A 157 -10.92 -17.06 -3.83
C SER A 157 -12.18 -17.88 -4.13
N GLU A 158 -12.09 -19.21 -4.09
CA GLU A 158 -13.25 -20.08 -4.33
C GLU A 158 -14.28 -19.99 -3.18
N LEU A 159 -13.82 -19.97 -1.92
CA LEU A 159 -14.71 -19.76 -0.78
C LEU A 159 -15.38 -18.37 -0.82
N LYS A 160 -14.67 -17.37 -1.34
CA LYS A 160 -15.24 -16.04 -1.56
C LYS A 160 -16.38 -16.10 -2.58
N LEU A 161 -16.21 -16.82 -3.69
CA LEU A 161 -17.29 -17.01 -4.67
C LEU A 161 -18.51 -17.71 -4.08
N ILE A 162 -18.30 -18.71 -3.22
CA ILE A 162 -19.40 -19.35 -2.48
C ILE A 162 -20.11 -18.32 -1.60
N SER A 163 -19.37 -17.48 -0.86
CA SER A 163 -19.97 -16.44 -0.02
C SER A 163 -20.76 -15.40 -0.82
N GLU A 164 -20.28 -15.02 -2.01
CA GLU A 164 -20.96 -14.06 -2.89
C GLU A 164 -22.23 -14.67 -3.48
N MET A 165 -22.20 -15.96 -3.84
CA MET A 165 -23.37 -16.70 -4.31
C MET A 165 -24.42 -16.87 -3.19
N GLU A 166 -23.98 -17.23 -1.98
CA GLU A 166 -24.84 -17.33 -0.80
C GLU A 166 -25.55 -16.01 -0.53
N LEU A 167 -24.80 -14.89 -0.52
CA LEU A 167 -25.34 -13.55 -0.29
C LEU A 167 -26.34 -13.12 -1.38
N ALA A 168 -26.02 -13.38 -2.65
CA ALA A 168 -26.80 -12.89 -3.78
C ALA A 168 -28.06 -13.71 -4.07
N LEU A 169 -28.00 -15.04 -3.94
CA LEU A 169 -29.05 -15.95 -4.43
C LEU A 169 -29.83 -16.63 -3.30
N PHE A 170 -29.14 -17.11 -2.27
CA PHE A 170 -29.74 -18.04 -1.30
C PHE A 170 -30.17 -17.34 -0.01
N TYR A 171 -29.34 -16.44 0.53
CA TYR A 171 -29.63 -15.70 1.75
C TYR A 171 -31.00 -14.98 1.73
N PRO A 172 -31.41 -14.27 0.65
CA PRO A 172 -32.73 -13.62 0.58
C PRO A 172 -33.93 -14.57 0.66
N ILE A 173 -33.71 -15.85 0.32
CA ILE A 173 -34.72 -16.91 0.41
C ILE A 173 -34.68 -17.50 1.82
N LEU A 174 -33.50 -17.86 2.29
CA LEU A 174 -33.27 -18.54 3.57
C LEU A 174 -33.62 -17.66 4.77
N GLN A 175 -33.39 -16.33 4.71
CA GLN A 175 -33.72 -15.41 5.80
C GLN A 175 -35.21 -15.43 6.20
N LYS A 176 -36.09 -15.83 5.26
CA LYS A 176 -37.54 -15.97 5.52
C LYS A 176 -37.87 -17.19 6.38
N PHE A 177 -37.01 -18.21 6.33
CA PHE A 177 -37.16 -19.47 7.05
C PHE A 177 -36.30 -19.54 8.30
N SER A 178 -35.13 -18.89 8.29
CA SER A 178 -34.23 -18.77 9.42
C SER A 178 -33.43 -17.47 9.31
N PRO A 179 -33.63 -16.49 10.20
CA PRO A 179 -32.90 -15.22 10.16
C PRO A 179 -31.39 -15.40 10.42
N ASP A 180 -30.99 -16.51 11.07
CA ASP A 180 -29.59 -16.83 11.37
C ASP A 180 -28.84 -17.45 10.18
N ALA A 181 -29.49 -17.72 9.05
CA ALA A 181 -28.88 -18.44 7.92
C ALA A 181 -27.56 -17.79 7.45
N GLY A 182 -27.54 -16.45 7.32
CA GLY A 182 -26.33 -15.72 6.93
C GLY A 182 -25.19 -15.82 7.95
N ILE A 183 -25.52 -15.77 9.25
CA ILE A 183 -24.53 -15.94 10.33
C ILE A 183 -23.92 -17.36 10.26
N VAL A 184 -24.77 -18.36 10.10
CA VAL A 184 -24.35 -19.78 10.04
C VAL A 184 -23.45 -20.03 8.83
N SER A 185 -23.83 -19.55 7.66
CA SER A 185 -23.01 -19.65 6.44
C SER A 185 -21.65 -18.97 6.59
N ALA A 186 -21.65 -17.73 7.09
CA ALA A 186 -20.41 -16.97 7.31
C ALA A 186 -19.46 -17.68 8.28
N LEU A 187 -19.96 -18.15 9.43
CA LEU A 187 -19.14 -18.85 10.44
C LEU A 187 -18.60 -20.19 9.93
N LYS A 188 -19.39 -20.93 9.15
CA LYS A 188 -18.96 -22.23 8.60
C LYS A 188 -17.87 -22.05 7.53
N LEU A 189 -18.02 -21.08 6.63
CA LEU A 189 -16.99 -20.71 5.65
C LEU A 189 -15.71 -20.23 6.36
N HIS A 190 -15.88 -19.35 7.36
CA HIS A 190 -14.78 -18.83 8.15
C HIS A 190 -14.00 -19.95 8.86
N LYS A 191 -14.70 -20.90 9.49
CA LYS A 191 -14.07 -22.04 10.16
C LYS A 191 -13.29 -22.91 9.16
N THR A 192 -13.88 -23.20 8.00
CA THR A 192 -13.27 -24.06 6.97
C THR A 192 -11.93 -23.51 6.48
N TYR A 193 -11.87 -22.21 6.21
CA TYR A 193 -10.62 -21.57 5.80
C TYR A 193 -9.64 -21.43 6.96
N GLY A 194 -10.14 -21.04 8.14
CA GLY A 194 -9.34 -20.81 9.35
C GLY A 194 -8.55 -22.02 9.82
N GLU A 195 -9.11 -23.22 9.70
CA GLU A 195 -8.43 -24.49 10.03
C GLU A 195 -7.16 -24.72 9.20
N ARG A 196 -7.09 -24.18 7.98
CA ARG A 196 -5.93 -24.30 7.08
C ARG A 196 -5.03 -23.07 7.11
N LEU A 197 -5.63 -21.89 7.30
CA LEU A 197 -4.91 -20.64 7.41
C LEU A 197 -4.11 -20.57 8.71
N GLY A 198 -4.65 -21.07 9.83
CA GLY A 198 -4.02 -21.00 11.15
C GLY A 198 -2.59 -21.55 11.20
N PRO A 199 -2.34 -22.81 10.76
CA PRO A 199 -0.98 -23.36 10.68
C PRO A 199 -0.06 -22.53 9.78
N PHE A 200 -0.56 -22.07 8.63
CA PHE A 200 0.20 -21.24 7.70
C PHE A 200 0.65 -19.93 8.34
N LEU A 201 -0.25 -19.21 9.02
CA LEU A 201 0.08 -17.95 9.69
C LEU A 201 1.13 -18.11 10.80
N ASN A 202 1.16 -19.26 11.48
CA ASN A 202 2.17 -19.55 12.51
C ASN A 202 3.55 -19.86 11.92
N ASP A 203 3.60 -20.38 10.70
CA ASP A 203 4.84 -20.79 10.03
C ASP A 203 5.47 -19.67 9.19
N VAL A 204 4.74 -18.59 8.88
CA VAL A 204 5.25 -17.50 8.03
C VAL A 204 6.27 -16.65 8.80
N SER A 205 7.50 -16.60 8.29
CA SER A 205 8.57 -15.76 8.84
C SER A 205 9.08 -14.68 7.88
N CYS A 206 8.72 -14.72 6.60
CA CYS A 206 9.23 -13.78 5.60
C CYS A 206 8.21 -13.45 4.50
N LEU A 207 8.34 -12.25 3.93
CA LEU A 207 7.47 -11.77 2.86
C LEU A 207 7.92 -12.34 1.51
N SER A 208 7.34 -13.46 1.10
CA SER A 208 7.45 -13.98 -0.27
C SER A 208 6.24 -13.58 -1.11
N GLU A 209 6.33 -13.71 -2.43
CA GLU A 209 5.22 -13.45 -3.35
C GLU A 209 3.99 -14.30 -3.01
N GLY A 210 4.18 -15.61 -2.77
CA GLY A 210 3.10 -16.51 -2.38
C GLY A 210 2.49 -16.17 -1.01
N VAL A 211 3.31 -15.72 -0.04
CA VAL A 211 2.80 -15.25 1.26
C VAL A 211 1.93 -14.01 1.08
N ARG A 212 2.39 -13.03 0.29
CA ARG A 212 1.62 -11.80 0.00
C ARG A 212 0.27 -12.13 -0.64
N GLU A 213 0.24 -13.05 -1.60
CA GLU A 213 -1.01 -13.51 -2.23
C GLU A 213 -1.98 -14.13 -1.24
N VAL A 214 -1.49 -15.02 -0.36
CA VAL A 214 -2.33 -15.70 0.64
C VAL A 214 -2.91 -14.70 1.64
N LEU A 215 -2.09 -13.79 2.18
CA LEU A 215 -2.54 -12.77 3.13
C LEU A 215 -3.59 -11.85 2.49
N THR A 216 -3.36 -11.45 1.23
CA THR A 216 -4.28 -10.59 0.48
C THR A 216 -5.62 -11.29 0.25
N ALA A 217 -5.60 -12.54 -0.22
CA ALA A 217 -6.81 -13.30 -0.47
C ALA A 217 -7.58 -13.62 0.83
N ALA A 218 -6.87 -13.88 1.93
CA ALA A 218 -7.44 -14.13 3.24
C ALA A 218 -8.24 -12.93 3.77
N ILE A 219 -7.69 -11.70 3.65
CA ILE A 219 -8.41 -10.48 4.06
C ILE A 219 -9.62 -10.23 3.16
N LEU A 220 -9.49 -10.42 1.85
CA LEU A 220 -10.62 -10.25 0.93
C LEU A 220 -11.77 -11.23 1.23
N LEU A 221 -11.45 -12.47 1.60
CA LEU A 221 -12.43 -13.45 2.05
C LEU A 221 -13.05 -13.01 3.38
N GLU A 222 -12.24 -12.70 4.40
CA GLU A 222 -12.70 -12.30 5.72
C GLU A 222 -13.68 -11.13 5.65
N ASN A 223 -13.37 -10.11 4.85
CA ASN A 223 -14.25 -8.95 4.64
C ASN A 223 -15.62 -9.34 4.07
N ARG A 224 -15.66 -10.26 3.09
CA ARG A 224 -16.93 -10.77 2.54
C ARG A 224 -17.73 -11.58 3.55
N LEU A 225 -17.05 -12.36 4.39
CA LEU A 225 -17.71 -13.12 5.45
C LEU A 225 -18.28 -12.19 6.54
N ILE A 226 -17.58 -11.11 6.87
CA ILE A 226 -18.08 -10.06 7.79
C ILE A 226 -19.32 -9.39 7.19
N GLU A 227 -19.33 -9.06 5.90
CA GLU A 227 -20.50 -8.50 5.21
C GLU A 227 -21.72 -9.42 5.36
N LEU A 228 -21.57 -10.71 5.02
CA LEU A 228 -22.63 -11.71 5.15
C LEU A 228 -23.08 -11.87 6.62
N TYR A 229 -22.14 -11.91 7.57
CA TYR A 229 -22.42 -12.02 9.00
C TYR A 229 -23.19 -10.79 9.53
N THR A 230 -22.78 -9.58 9.16
CA THR A 230 -23.42 -8.34 9.64
C THR A 230 -24.83 -8.17 9.10
N LEU A 231 -25.09 -8.60 7.86
CA LEU A 231 -26.42 -8.63 7.29
C LEU A 231 -27.33 -9.61 8.06
N GLY A 232 -26.85 -10.83 8.30
CA GLY A 232 -27.53 -11.84 9.12
C GLY A 232 -27.84 -11.36 10.54
N ASN A 233 -26.89 -10.67 11.18
CA ASN A 233 -27.05 -10.19 12.55
C ASN A 233 -28.09 -9.06 12.68
N LYS A 234 -28.18 -8.14 11.70
CA LYS A 234 -29.20 -7.09 11.70
C LYS A 234 -30.63 -7.65 11.68
N GLU A 235 -30.83 -8.75 10.94
CA GLU A 235 -32.13 -9.40 10.81
C GLU A 235 -32.44 -10.35 11.97
N SER A 236 -31.43 -11.04 12.52
CA SER A 236 -31.58 -11.94 13.67
C SER A 236 -31.82 -11.22 15.00
N ALA A 237 -31.24 -10.03 15.22
CA ALA A 237 -31.42 -9.26 16.45
C ALA A 237 -32.89 -8.88 16.76
N LEU A 238 -33.77 -8.94 15.75
CA LEU A 238 -35.22 -8.74 15.88
C LEU A 238 -35.95 -9.97 16.43
N HIS A 239 -35.35 -11.16 16.38
CA HIS A 239 -36.03 -12.44 16.56
C HIS A 239 -35.31 -13.45 17.48
N SER A 240 -33.97 -13.37 17.68
CA SER A 240 -33.24 -14.32 18.51
C SER A 240 -31.95 -13.74 19.14
N SER A 241 -31.48 -14.38 20.23
CA SER A 241 -30.31 -13.99 21.03
C SER A 241 -29.01 -14.69 20.59
N CYS A 242 -28.78 -14.88 19.29
CA CYS A 242 -27.59 -15.61 18.83
C CYS A 242 -26.31 -14.78 19.08
N THR A 243 -25.61 -15.05 20.19
CA THR A 243 -24.37 -14.38 20.61
C THR A 243 -23.12 -15.11 20.10
N ASN A 244 -23.07 -15.53 18.84
CA ASN A 244 -21.85 -16.13 18.28
C ASN A 244 -20.92 -15.03 17.78
N GLU A 245 -19.90 -14.70 18.56
CA GLU A 245 -18.90 -13.67 18.20
C GLU A 245 -18.07 -14.09 16.98
N PHE A 246 -18.01 -13.22 15.96
CA PHE A 246 -17.16 -13.40 14.79
C PHE A 246 -15.69 -13.11 15.15
N VAL A 247 -14.89 -14.16 15.32
CA VAL A 247 -13.47 -14.04 15.66
C VAL A 247 -12.66 -13.83 14.39
N HIS A 248 -11.92 -12.72 14.31
CA HIS A 248 -11.15 -12.35 13.14
C HIS A 248 -9.83 -13.16 13.08
N TYR A 249 -9.31 -13.42 11.88
CA TYR A 249 -8.03 -14.09 11.62
C TYR A 249 -6.81 -13.28 12.06
N LYS A 250 -6.96 -11.99 12.39
CA LYS A 250 -5.88 -11.08 12.83
C LYS A 250 -4.71 -11.01 11.85
N ILE A 251 -5.00 -11.06 10.56
CA ILE A 251 -3.98 -11.09 9.49
C ILE A 251 -3.07 -9.86 9.56
N GLY A 252 -3.61 -8.69 9.93
CA GLY A 252 -2.82 -7.48 10.14
C GLY A 252 -1.78 -7.57 11.26
N GLU A 253 -2.06 -8.31 12.34
CA GLU A 253 -1.11 -8.52 13.44
C GLU A 253 0.07 -9.39 13.01
N VAL A 254 -0.18 -10.38 12.14
CA VAL A 254 0.85 -11.27 11.58
C VAL A 254 1.64 -10.55 10.48
N ALA A 255 0.96 -9.83 9.59
CA ALA A 255 1.58 -9.15 8.45
C ALA A 255 2.49 -8.00 8.87
N ARG A 256 2.16 -7.27 9.94
CA ARG A 256 2.92 -6.10 10.39
C ARG A 256 4.42 -6.38 10.61
N PRO A 257 4.84 -7.32 11.48
CA PRO A 257 6.27 -7.59 11.66
C PRO A 257 6.94 -8.06 10.37
N ILE A 258 6.25 -8.85 9.54
CA ILE A 258 6.79 -9.39 8.28
C ILE A 258 7.09 -8.28 7.27
N ILE A 259 6.19 -7.29 7.12
CA ILE A 259 6.37 -6.16 6.21
C ILE A 259 7.43 -5.20 6.77
N LEU A 260 7.49 -5.01 8.09
CA LEU A 260 8.56 -4.22 8.71
C LEU A 260 9.94 -4.86 8.49
N ASP A 261 10.09 -6.17 8.64
CA ASP A 261 11.34 -6.87 8.36
C ASP A 261 11.74 -6.75 6.88
N TRP A 262 10.77 -6.83 5.97
CA TRP A 262 11.01 -6.55 4.55
C TRP A 262 11.47 -5.11 4.32
N LEU A 263 10.85 -4.11 4.94
CA LEU A 263 11.25 -2.70 4.85
C LEU A 263 12.66 -2.47 5.41
N ILE A 264 13.04 -3.15 6.50
CA ILE A 264 14.39 -3.10 7.07
C ILE A 264 15.41 -3.67 6.06
N ALA A 265 15.08 -4.79 5.41
CA ALA A 265 15.93 -5.36 4.36
C ALA A 265 16.07 -4.40 3.15
N GLN A 266 14.97 -3.79 2.71
CA GLN A 266 15.00 -2.79 1.64
C GLN A 266 15.84 -1.57 2.03
N HIS A 267 15.71 -1.09 3.26
CA HIS A 267 16.49 0.04 3.76
C HIS A 267 18.01 -0.19 3.62
N ALA A 268 18.48 -1.36 4.06
CA ALA A 268 19.90 -1.72 3.97
C ALA A 268 20.39 -1.77 2.51
N LEU A 269 19.59 -2.37 1.62
CA LEU A 269 19.90 -2.43 0.19
C LEU A 269 19.96 -1.02 -0.42
N ILE A 270 18.94 -0.20 -0.23
CA ILE A 270 18.86 1.14 -0.83
C ILE A 270 20.02 2.02 -0.39
N LEU A 271 20.41 1.96 0.90
CA LEU A 271 21.56 2.70 1.40
C LEU A 271 22.88 2.25 0.76
N GLU A 272 23.07 0.95 0.59
CA GLU A 272 24.26 0.41 -0.08
C GLU A 272 24.31 0.84 -1.56
N TRP A 273 23.20 0.71 -2.28
CA TRP A 273 23.07 1.13 -3.67
C TRP A 273 23.28 2.64 -3.83
N THR A 274 22.74 3.44 -2.92
CA THR A 274 22.95 4.90 -2.90
C THR A 274 24.42 5.24 -2.72
N CYS A 275 25.11 4.57 -1.79
CA CYS A 275 26.55 4.75 -1.59
C CYS A 275 27.34 4.41 -2.85
N ARG A 276 27.06 3.24 -3.46
CA ARG A 276 27.73 2.76 -4.67
C ARG A 276 27.49 3.66 -5.87
N ALA A 277 26.23 4.05 -6.12
CA ALA A 277 25.88 4.95 -7.22
C ALA A 277 26.59 6.30 -7.09
N PHE A 278 26.72 6.81 -5.86
CA PHE A 278 27.47 8.04 -5.60
C PHE A 278 28.98 7.86 -5.83
N ASP A 279 29.58 6.75 -5.40
CA ASP A 279 31.04 6.54 -5.54
C ASP A 279 31.47 6.33 -6.99
N LEU A 280 30.60 5.78 -7.83
CA LEU A 280 30.83 5.57 -9.26
C LEU A 280 30.54 6.82 -10.11
N GLU A 281 30.08 7.91 -9.50
CA GLU A 281 29.65 9.10 -10.23
C GLU A 281 30.83 9.94 -10.75
N ASP A 282 30.82 10.20 -12.06
CA ASP A 282 31.82 11.01 -12.76
C ASP A 282 31.56 12.52 -12.64
N TRP A 283 30.35 12.91 -12.23
CA TRP A 283 29.86 14.30 -12.14
C TRP A 283 29.82 15.00 -13.49
N LYS A 284 29.34 14.28 -14.51
CA LYS A 284 29.01 14.83 -15.84
C LYS A 284 27.50 15.03 -15.95
N PRO A 285 27.03 16.02 -16.71
CA PRO A 285 25.59 16.19 -16.93
C PRO A 285 25.05 14.97 -17.67
N LEU A 286 23.86 14.51 -17.26
CA LEU A 286 23.17 13.37 -17.88
C LEU A 286 22.90 13.59 -19.37
N SER A 287 22.51 14.81 -19.75
CA SER A 287 22.41 15.24 -21.15
C SER A 287 22.49 16.77 -21.27
N HIS A 288 22.42 17.31 -22.50
CA HIS A 288 22.36 18.75 -22.71
C HIS A 288 21.15 19.43 -22.07
N LEU A 289 20.03 18.70 -21.96
CA LEU A 289 18.79 19.19 -21.34
C LEU A 289 18.73 18.85 -19.84
N GLN A 290 19.29 17.70 -19.44
CA GLN A 290 19.32 17.23 -18.07
C GLN A 290 20.71 17.44 -17.47
N LYS A 291 20.88 18.58 -16.81
CA LYS A 291 22.18 19.02 -16.30
C LYS A 291 22.57 18.42 -14.93
N GLN A 292 21.74 17.51 -14.39
CA GLN A 292 21.98 16.78 -13.14
C GLN A 292 22.83 15.52 -13.35
N ALA A 293 23.35 14.95 -12.26
CA ALA A 293 24.08 13.69 -12.24
C ALA A 293 23.17 12.47 -12.50
N ALA A 294 23.73 11.37 -13.00
CA ALA A 294 22.97 10.13 -13.23
C ALA A 294 22.61 9.42 -11.91
N SER A 295 23.53 9.44 -10.93
CA SER A 295 23.38 8.78 -9.63
C SER A 295 22.12 9.20 -8.89
N VAL A 296 21.76 10.49 -8.87
CA VAL A 296 20.54 10.94 -8.17
C VAL A 296 19.27 10.41 -8.82
N VAL A 297 19.25 10.27 -10.15
CA VAL A 297 18.08 9.75 -10.88
C VAL A 297 17.86 8.29 -10.51
N GLU A 298 18.94 7.51 -10.42
CA GLU A 298 18.87 6.11 -10.00
C GLU A 298 18.41 5.97 -8.53
N VAL A 299 18.88 6.84 -7.64
CA VAL A 299 18.42 6.85 -6.23
C VAL A 299 16.91 7.11 -6.14
N PHE A 300 16.39 8.08 -6.89
CA PHE A 300 14.94 8.32 -6.95
C PHE A 300 14.20 7.13 -7.57
N ARG A 301 14.72 6.54 -8.65
CA ARG A 301 14.12 5.36 -9.30
C ARG A 301 13.96 4.19 -8.34
N ILE A 302 15.02 3.83 -7.60
CA ILE A 302 15.00 2.75 -6.62
C ILE A 302 14.04 3.07 -5.46
N THR A 303 14.03 4.33 -5.02
CA THR A 303 13.11 4.81 -3.97
C THR A 303 11.65 4.69 -4.41
N GLU A 304 11.33 5.15 -5.61
CA GLU A 304 9.98 5.06 -6.20
C GLU A 304 9.57 3.60 -6.42
N GLU A 305 10.48 2.74 -6.87
CA GLU A 305 10.22 1.30 -7.01
C GLU A 305 9.88 0.65 -5.65
N THR A 306 10.57 1.05 -4.57
CA THR A 306 10.27 0.56 -3.21
C THR A 306 8.92 1.06 -2.69
N VAL A 307 8.60 2.32 -2.97
CA VAL A 307 7.27 2.90 -2.69
C VAL A 307 6.19 2.09 -3.38
N ASP A 308 6.35 1.83 -4.68
CA ASP A 308 5.39 1.07 -5.47
C ASP A 308 5.24 -0.37 -4.96
N GLN A 309 6.34 -1.06 -4.64
CA GLN A 309 6.30 -2.41 -4.09
C GLN A 309 5.57 -2.46 -2.74
N LEU A 310 5.77 -1.48 -1.86
CA LEU A 310 5.03 -1.40 -0.59
C LEU A 310 3.54 -1.23 -0.84
N PHE A 311 3.14 -0.26 -1.67
CA PHE A 311 1.73 0.03 -1.91
C PHE A 311 1.01 -1.04 -2.75
N GLN A 312 1.73 -1.88 -3.50
CA GLN A 312 1.18 -3.09 -4.11
C GLN A 312 0.67 -4.11 -3.07
N MET A 313 1.14 -4.06 -1.82
CA MET A 313 0.62 -4.91 -0.74
C MET A 313 -0.77 -4.48 -0.26
N GLY A 314 -1.25 -3.31 -0.69
CA GLY A 314 -2.61 -2.84 -0.48
C GLY A 314 -2.99 -2.73 1.00
N HIS A 315 -4.05 -3.44 1.39
CA HIS A 315 -4.66 -3.37 2.72
C HIS A 315 -3.78 -3.90 3.86
N LEU A 316 -2.65 -4.53 3.55
CA LEU A 316 -1.69 -4.99 4.56
C LEU A 316 -0.85 -3.83 5.14
N VAL A 317 -0.78 -2.70 4.41
CA VAL A 317 0.00 -1.53 4.80
C VAL A 317 -0.77 -0.68 5.80
N ASP A 318 -0.12 -0.34 6.90
CA ASP A 318 -0.64 0.53 7.95
C ASP A 318 0.25 1.76 8.19
N ILE A 319 -0.13 2.60 9.14
CA ILE A 319 0.61 3.83 9.46
C ILE A 319 2.05 3.58 9.93
N THR A 320 2.32 2.44 10.56
CA THR A 320 3.68 2.09 11.02
C THR A 320 4.59 1.78 9.84
N HIS A 321 4.06 1.13 8.82
CA HIS A 321 4.77 0.89 7.55
C HIS A 321 5.01 2.20 6.79
N LEU A 322 4.05 3.12 6.79
CA LEU A 322 4.22 4.44 6.19
C LEU A 322 5.34 5.24 6.90
N GLN A 323 5.36 5.22 8.24
CA GLN A 323 6.42 5.86 9.03
C GLN A 323 7.80 5.26 8.71
N ALA A 324 7.88 3.93 8.62
CA ALA A 324 9.11 3.23 8.24
C ALA A 324 9.56 3.62 6.81
N LEU A 325 8.64 3.68 5.84
CA LEU A 325 8.95 4.12 4.48
C LEU A 325 9.49 5.56 4.44
N LEU A 326 8.82 6.49 5.13
CA LEU A 326 9.26 7.89 5.21
C LEU A 326 10.66 8.01 5.86
N SER A 327 10.92 7.18 6.88
CA SER A 327 12.23 7.06 7.51
C SER A 327 13.29 6.55 6.52
N ILE A 328 12.99 5.55 5.69
CA ILE A 328 13.90 5.03 4.65
C ILE A 328 14.24 6.14 3.64
N ILE A 329 13.23 6.88 3.16
CA ILE A 329 13.41 7.99 2.22
C ILE A 329 14.30 9.07 2.82
N PHE A 330 14.04 9.45 4.08
CA PHE A 330 14.86 10.40 4.82
C PHE A 330 16.32 9.95 4.89
N HIS A 331 16.59 8.75 5.40
CA HIS A 331 17.95 8.25 5.56
C HIS A 331 18.68 8.11 4.23
N THR A 332 17.99 7.69 3.17
CA THR A 332 18.55 7.54 1.83
C THR A 332 19.00 8.89 1.26
N LEU A 333 18.12 9.88 1.27
CA LEU A 333 18.41 11.19 0.69
C LEU A 333 19.36 12.00 1.58
N ASP A 334 19.23 11.90 2.91
CA ASP A 334 20.16 12.52 3.85
C ASP A 334 21.57 11.94 3.74
N ALA A 335 21.71 10.61 3.59
CA ALA A 335 23.02 9.98 3.35
C ALA A 335 23.67 10.49 2.06
N TYR A 336 22.90 10.60 0.97
CA TYR A 336 23.36 11.15 -0.30
C TYR A 336 23.83 12.61 -0.15
N LEU A 337 23.03 13.45 0.52
CA LEU A 337 23.34 14.87 0.75
C LEU A 337 24.57 15.06 1.66
N LYS A 338 24.64 14.33 2.77
CA LYS A 338 25.79 14.34 3.68
C LYS A 338 27.07 13.92 2.97
N LYS A 339 27.02 12.87 2.16
CA LYS A 339 28.15 12.41 1.35
C LYS A 339 28.59 13.48 0.37
N MET A 340 27.65 14.15 -0.31
CA MET A 340 27.96 15.28 -1.20
C MET A 340 28.70 16.40 -0.50
N VAL A 341 28.22 16.84 0.67
CA VAL A 341 28.86 17.91 1.46
C VAL A 341 30.21 17.47 2.00
N SER A 342 30.36 16.23 2.45
CA SER A 342 31.62 15.70 3.00
C SER A 342 32.79 15.66 2.00
N GLN A 343 32.49 15.64 0.69
CA GLN A 343 33.49 15.69 -0.36
C GLN A 343 33.93 17.11 -0.74
N LEU A 344 33.31 18.14 -0.16
CA LEU A 344 33.68 19.53 -0.40
C LEU A 344 34.89 19.93 0.45
N VAL A 345 35.62 20.93 -0.01
CA VAL A 345 36.74 21.57 0.71
C VAL A 345 36.20 22.77 1.48
N ASP A 346 36.80 23.11 2.63
CA ASP A 346 36.44 24.36 3.30
C ASP A 346 36.91 25.54 2.44
N ARG A 347 35.99 26.47 2.17
CA ARG A 347 36.32 27.69 1.43
C ARG A 347 37.43 28.52 2.10
N GLN A 348 37.59 28.39 3.42
CA GLN A 348 38.62 29.11 4.17
C GLN A 348 40.03 28.69 3.75
N ASP A 349 40.21 27.44 3.32
CA ASP A 349 41.50 26.92 2.85
C ASP A 349 41.94 27.62 1.54
N LEU A 350 40.99 28.14 0.77
CA LEU A 350 41.26 28.86 -0.48
C LEU A 350 41.67 30.31 -0.25
N TYR A 351 41.40 30.87 0.93
CA TYR A 351 41.69 32.27 1.17
C TYR A 351 43.18 32.48 1.42
N PRO A 352 43.79 33.41 0.68
CA PRO A 352 45.19 33.72 0.87
C PRO A 352 45.43 34.39 2.24
N PRO A 353 46.60 34.19 2.86
CA PRO A 353 46.90 34.71 4.18
C PRO A 353 46.87 36.23 4.17
N VAL A 354 46.44 36.80 5.31
CA VAL A 354 46.40 38.26 5.51
C VAL A 354 47.80 38.81 5.25
N PRO A 355 47.97 39.75 4.30
CA PRO A 355 49.28 40.30 4.00
C PRO A 355 49.81 41.02 5.25
N SER A 356 51.08 40.83 5.58
CA SER A 356 51.71 41.49 6.71
C SER A 356 51.61 43.01 6.54
N LEU A 357 51.05 43.70 7.54
CA LEU A 357 50.88 45.15 7.60
C LEU A 357 52.25 45.86 7.62
N THR A 358 52.92 45.96 6.47
CA THR A 358 54.13 46.78 6.30
C THR A 358 54.11 47.40 4.92
N ARG A 359 53.28 48.44 4.78
CA ARG A 359 53.43 49.45 3.73
C ARG A 359 53.52 50.82 4.39
N TYR A 360 54.65 51.09 5.04
CA TYR A 360 55.09 52.46 5.29
C TYR A 360 56.26 52.75 4.36
N ASN A 361 56.13 53.79 3.56
CA ASN A 361 57.15 54.24 2.62
C ASN A 361 58.31 54.85 3.41
N GLU A 362 59.50 54.29 3.29
CA GLU A 362 60.72 55.09 3.45
C GLU A 362 61.74 54.70 2.38
N THR A 363 62.28 55.74 1.80
CA THR A 363 63.01 55.79 0.54
C THR A 363 64.37 55.10 0.59
N THR A 364 64.72 54.52 -0.56
CA THR A 364 66.08 54.15 -1.03
C THR A 364 66.68 52.90 -0.40
N PHE A 365 66.73 51.78 -1.14
CA PHE A 365 67.92 50.94 -1.38
C PHE A 365 67.65 49.92 -2.50
N PRO A 366 68.64 49.60 -3.36
CA PRO A 366 68.45 48.77 -4.55
C PRO A 366 68.60 47.27 -4.26
N ILE A 367 67.76 46.47 -4.93
CA ILE A 367 67.93 45.05 -5.29
C ILE A 367 68.60 44.17 -4.22
N ILE A 368 67.80 43.59 -3.31
CA ILE A 368 68.12 42.30 -2.68
C ILE A 368 66.82 41.48 -2.64
N THR A 369 66.78 40.48 -3.54
CA THR A 369 65.88 39.32 -3.58
C THR A 369 64.39 39.58 -3.29
N ARG A 370 63.59 39.57 -4.37
CA ARG A 370 62.22 39.04 -4.34
C ARG A 370 62.25 37.72 -3.57
N LYS A 371 61.92 37.73 -2.27
CA LYS A 371 61.38 36.53 -1.63
C LYS A 371 60.02 36.33 -2.27
N LEU A 372 60.02 35.42 -3.23
CA LEU A 372 58.86 34.72 -3.77
C LEU A 372 57.82 34.66 -2.66
N GLY A 373 56.69 35.36 -2.84
CA GLY A 373 55.60 35.30 -1.88
C GLY A 373 55.32 33.83 -1.62
N GLU A 374 55.39 33.43 -0.36
CA GLU A 374 55.09 32.06 0.05
C GLU A 374 53.71 31.75 -0.51
N ALA A 375 53.70 30.96 -1.59
CA ALA A 375 52.49 30.35 -2.09
C ALA A 375 51.90 29.62 -0.90
N VAL A 376 50.62 29.82 -0.64
CA VAL A 376 49.87 29.01 0.32
C VAL A 376 50.24 27.56 0.02
N VAL A 377 51.03 26.94 0.90
CA VAL A 377 51.34 25.52 0.81
C VAL A 377 50.07 24.83 1.27
N LEU A 378 49.12 24.70 0.35
CA LEU A 378 47.95 23.88 0.56
C LEU A 378 48.44 22.46 0.82
N ASP A 379 47.83 21.80 1.79
CA ASP A 379 48.04 20.38 2.00
C ASP A 379 47.80 19.62 0.68
N ASP A 380 48.68 18.68 0.33
CA ASP A 380 48.60 17.91 -0.92
C ASP A 380 47.24 17.20 -1.05
N GLY A 381 46.60 16.85 0.07
CA GLY A 381 45.24 16.31 0.12
C GLY A 381 44.16 17.30 -0.33
N VAL A 382 44.25 18.56 0.11
CA VAL A 382 43.32 19.64 -0.28
C VAL A 382 43.52 20.01 -1.75
N TYR A 383 44.77 20.12 -2.20
CA TYR A 383 45.13 20.39 -3.59
C TYR A 383 44.54 19.34 -4.55
N ASN A 384 44.70 18.06 -4.23
CA ASN A 384 44.16 16.96 -5.04
C ASN A 384 42.63 16.96 -5.09
N LYS A 385 41.94 17.24 -3.96
CA LYS A 385 40.49 17.40 -3.93
C LYS A 385 40.02 18.57 -4.80
N LEU A 386 40.71 19.71 -4.75
CA LEU A 386 40.39 20.85 -5.60
C LEU A 386 40.58 20.54 -7.08
N ASN A 387 41.62 19.79 -7.47
CA ASN A 387 41.76 19.37 -8.88
C ASN A 387 40.60 18.47 -9.35
N GLN A 388 40.02 17.67 -8.46
CA GLN A 388 38.85 16.85 -8.77
C GLN A 388 37.53 17.62 -8.78
N LEU A 389 37.42 18.75 -8.06
CA LEU A 389 36.22 19.58 -7.92
C LEU A 389 36.15 20.74 -8.93
N THR A 390 36.31 20.47 -10.22
CA THR A 390 36.27 21.51 -11.27
C THR A 390 34.95 22.30 -11.28
N ILE A 391 34.96 23.51 -11.86
CA ILE A 391 33.76 24.36 -12.03
C ILE A 391 32.59 23.54 -12.60
N SER A 392 32.85 22.77 -13.66
CA SER A 392 31.82 21.94 -14.30
C SER A 392 31.20 20.91 -13.35
N LYS A 393 32.03 20.21 -12.57
CA LYS A 393 31.55 19.23 -11.59
C LYS A 393 30.78 19.87 -10.44
N LEU A 394 31.20 21.04 -9.97
CA LEU A 394 30.47 21.81 -8.97
C LEU A 394 29.11 22.31 -9.50
N CYS A 395 29.04 22.74 -10.76
CA CYS A 395 27.78 23.09 -11.42
C CYS A 395 26.84 21.87 -11.53
N VAL A 396 27.33 20.70 -11.94
CA VAL A 396 26.53 19.47 -11.98
C VAL A 396 26.02 19.08 -10.58
N ARG A 397 26.85 19.21 -9.54
CA ARG A 397 26.43 19.01 -8.14
C ARG A 397 25.33 19.97 -7.72
N LEU A 398 25.44 21.25 -8.04
CA LEU A 398 24.40 22.26 -7.77
C LEU A 398 23.10 21.94 -8.50
N ASN A 399 23.16 21.57 -9.78
CA ASN A 399 21.99 21.15 -10.55
C ASN A 399 21.33 19.89 -9.96
N THR A 400 22.15 18.95 -9.49
CA THR A 400 21.71 17.73 -8.82
C THR A 400 20.96 18.06 -7.53
N LEU A 401 21.44 19.00 -6.72
CA LEU A 401 20.74 19.44 -5.52
C LEU A 401 19.42 20.16 -5.83
N GLN A 402 19.40 20.99 -6.88
CA GLN A 402 18.16 21.63 -7.35
C GLN A 402 17.15 20.59 -7.86
N TYR A 403 17.64 19.54 -8.53
CA TYR A 403 16.82 18.42 -8.98
C TYR A 403 16.20 17.67 -7.79
N ILE A 404 16.98 17.39 -6.73
CA ILE A 404 16.46 16.79 -5.49
C ILE A 404 15.30 17.61 -4.92
N GLN A 405 15.45 18.94 -4.84
CA GLN A 405 14.39 19.82 -4.34
C GLN A 405 13.11 19.76 -5.20
N ARG A 406 13.24 19.63 -6.53
CA ARG A 406 12.10 19.51 -7.45
C ARG A 406 11.43 18.15 -7.37
N GLN A 407 12.21 17.06 -7.34
CA GLN A 407 11.66 15.70 -7.25
C GLN A 407 10.95 15.44 -5.92
N MET A 408 11.37 16.12 -4.86
CA MET A 408 10.80 15.98 -3.53
C MET A 408 9.28 16.17 -3.49
N THR A 409 8.76 17.16 -4.23
CA THR A 409 7.32 17.43 -4.27
C THR A 409 6.58 16.33 -5.01
N SER A 410 7.13 15.87 -6.15
CA SER A 410 6.55 14.76 -6.92
C SER A 410 6.50 13.47 -6.10
N LEU A 411 7.59 13.14 -5.40
CA LEU A 411 7.66 11.95 -4.55
C LEU A 411 6.65 12.04 -3.39
N LYS A 412 6.58 13.19 -2.71
CA LYS A 412 5.60 13.43 -1.64
C LYS A 412 4.17 13.23 -2.13
N ASP A 413 3.82 13.85 -3.25
CA ASP A 413 2.47 13.80 -3.82
C ASP A 413 2.12 12.38 -4.30
N GLY A 414 3.10 11.67 -4.88
CA GLY A 414 2.97 10.26 -5.27
C GLY A 414 2.66 9.36 -4.08
N ILE A 415 3.44 9.44 -3.00
CA ILE A 415 3.21 8.65 -1.78
C ILE A 415 1.86 8.98 -1.16
N ARG A 416 1.50 10.27 -1.09
CA ARG A 416 0.19 10.70 -0.53
C ARG A 416 -0.98 10.14 -1.34
N LYS A 417 -0.86 10.11 -2.67
CA LYS A 417 -1.88 9.53 -3.57
C LYS A 417 -1.99 8.01 -3.39
N SER A 418 -0.87 7.31 -3.26
CA SER A 418 -0.88 5.86 -3.02
C SER A 418 -1.48 5.55 -1.64
N TRP A 419 -1.13 6.32 -0.61
CA TRP A 419 -1.68 6.19 0.73
C TRP A 419 -3.19 6.43 0.78
N SER A 420 -3.70 7.49 0.13
CA SER A 420 -5.14 7.76 0.10
C SER A 420 -5.92 6.65 -0.60
N THR A 421 -5.32 6.03 -1.64
CA THR A 421 -5.92 4.88 -2.31
C THR A 421 -6.09 3.71 -1.34
N VAL A 422 -5.04 3.33 -0.61
CA VAL A 422 -5.11 2.24 0.40
C VAL A 422 -6.16 2.54 1.47
N ARG A 423 -6.24 3.79 1.95
CA ARG A 423 -7.18 4.19 3.00
C ARG A 423 -8.64 4.15 2.54
N VAL A 424 -8.95 4.66 1.34
CA VAL A 424 -10.33 4.64 0.80
C VAL A 424 -10.84 3.20 0.65
N PHE A 425 -9.97 2.27 0.25
CA PHE A 425 -10.34 0.84 0.23
C PHE A 425 -10.60 0.31 1.64
N ALA A 426 -9.75 0.61 2.62
CA ALA A 426 -9.94 0.20 4.02
C ALA A 426 -11.23 0.79 4.65
N ASP A 427 -11.52 2.06 4.37
CA ASP A 427 -12.70 2.76 4.90
C ASP A 427 -14.00 2.28 4.24
N LYS A 428 -14.00 2.00 2.93
CA LYS A 428 -15.17 1.41 2.25
C LYS A 428 -15.54 0.05 2.85
N ILE A 429 -14.53 -0.75 3.20
CA ILE A 429 -14.69 -2.06 3.85
C ILE A 429 -15.21 -1.90 5.29
N CYS A 430 -14.76 -0.89 6.05
CA CYS A 430 -15.22 -0.66 7.43
C CYS A 430 -16.60 0.01 7.54
N SER A 431 -17.03 0.75 6.51
CA SER A 431 -18.25 1.58 6.57
C SER A 431 -19.54 0.83 6.26
N GLU A 432 -19.48 -0.32 5.57
CA GLU A 432 -20.67 -1.12 5.26
C GLU A 432 -21.22 -1.90 6.50
N GLY A 433 -20.48 -1.91 7.62
CA GLY A 433 -20.82 -2.65 8.84
C GLY A 433 -21.27 -1.85 10.07
N LYS A 434 -21.21 -0.49 10.08
CA LYS A 434 -21.56 0.31 11.28
C LYS A 434 -22.66 1.36 11.01
N PRO A 435 -23.67 1.52 11.88
CA PRO A 435 -24.58 2.66 11.82
C PRO A 435 -23.84 3.96 12.17
N PRO A 436 -24.28 5.12 11.64
CA PRO A 436 -23.54 6.37 11.67
C PRO A 436 -23.73 7.11 13.00
N GLU A 437 -23.24 6.56 14.12
CA GLU A 437 -23.18 7.30 15.37
C GLU A 437 -21.81 7.08 16.05
N HIS A 438 -21.02 8.17 16.09
CA HIS A 438 -19.76 8.36 16.86
C HIS A 438 -18.39 7.98 16.26
N SER A 439 -18.16 8.00 14.94
CA SER A 439 -16.79 7.84 14.37
C SER A 439 -16.07 9.14 13.99
N ASN A 440 -16.77 10.27 13.93
CA ASN A 440 -16.27 11.48 13.25
C ASN A 440 -15.16 12.26 13.97
N ARG A 441 -14.72 11.85 15.17
CA ARG A 441 -13.73 12.61 15.97
C ARG A 441 -12.31 12.04 15.97
N ASN A 442 -12.15 10.75 15.64
CA ASN A 442 -10.84 10.08 15.62
C ASN A 442 -10.20 10.06 14.22
N SER A 443 -11.00 10.25 13.16
CA SER A 443 -10.51 10.33 11.77
C SER A 443 -9.67 11.59 11.53
N ASP A 444 -10.16 12.75 11.98
CA ASP A 444 -9.51 14.06 11.76
C ASP A 444 -8.15 14.17 12.47
N MET A 445 -8.03 13.63 13.69
CA MET A 445 -6.76 13.61 14.44
C MET A 445 -5.68 12.74 13.77
N CYS A 446 -6.10 11.68 13.07
CA CYS A 446 -5.18 10.78 12.39
C CYS A 446 -4.60 11.46 11.13
N ASP A 447 -5.41 12.22 10.40
CA ASP A 447 -4.97 12.96 9.21
C ASP A 447 -4.01 14.11 9.53
N GLU A 448 -4.26 14.86 10.61
CA GLU A 448 -3.34 15.91 11.04
C GLU A 448 -1.97 15.32 11.42
N SER A 449 -1.95 14.20 12.14
CA SER A 449 -0.69 13.51 12.50
C SER A 449 0.08 12.97 11.29
N ILE A 450 -0.63 12.50 10.25
CA ILE A 450 -0.01 12.04 9.00
C ILE A 450 0.60 13.23 8.26
N ASP A 451 -0.12 14.34 8.18
CA ASP A 451 0.36 15.56 7.53
C ASP A 451 1.60 16.13 8.23
N GLU A 452 1.64 16.07 9.56
CA GLU A 452 2.83 16.39 10.34
C GLU A 452 4.01 15.46 10.04
N LEU A 453 3.78 14.14 9.91
CA LEU A 453 4.83 13.17 9.55
C LEU A 453 5.45 13.46 8.17
N PHE A 454 4.60 13.72 7.17
CA PHE A 454 5.06 14.13 5.84
C PHE A 454 5.80 15.47 5.91
N ALA A 455 5.25 16.46 6.61
CA ALA A 455 5.87 17.77 6.74
C ALA A 455 7.25 17.65 7.40
N ALA A 456 7.36 16.97 8.54
CA ALA A 456 8.61 16.77 9.27
C ALA A 456 9.68 16.14 8.37
N THR A 457 9.37 15.01 7.73
CA THR A 457 10.31 14.26 6.89
C THR A 457 10.81 15.11 5.72
N PHE A 458 9.88 15.66 4.92
CA PHE A 458 10.22 16.35 3.68
C PHE A 458 10.82 17.75 3.93
N ASN A 459 10.45 18.43 5.03
CA ASN A 459 11.08 19.68 5.42
C ASN A 459 12.54 19.47 5.82
N CYS A 460 12.86 18.44 6.62
CA CYS A 460 14.24 18.15 7.01
C CYS A 460 15.15 17.87 5.80
N ILE A 461 14.66 17.12 4.80
CA ILE A 461 15.45 16.83 3.59
C ILE A 461 15.64 18.11 2.76
N ARG A 462 14.58 18.93 2.63
CA ARG A 462 14.64 20.22 1.92
C ARG A 462 15.61 21.20 2.58
N ASP A 463 15.64 21.28 3.90
CA ASP A 463 16.57 22.12 4.64
C ASP A 463 18.02 21.64 4.45
N SER A 464 18.23 20.33 4.48
CA SER A 464 19.54 19.70 4.21
C SER A 464 20.02 19.98 2.78
N ALA A 465 19.14 19.86 1.78
CA ALA A 465 19.45 20.19 0.39
C ALA A 465 19.75 21.69 0.21
N THR A 466 18.98 22.57 0.85
CA THR A 466 19.19 24.03 0.81
C THR A 466 20.54 24.40 1.41
N ASN A 467 20.90 23.77 2.54
CA ASN A 467 22.21 23.98 3.15
C ASN A 467 23.34 23.45 2.25
N ALA A 468 23.17 22.29 1.60
CA ALA A 468 24.15 21.77 0.65
C ALA A 468 24.32 22.70 -0.57
N ILE A 469 23.23 23.27 -1.11
CA ILE A 469 23.30 24.27 -2.20
C ILE A 469 24.09 25.49 -1.75
N ARG A 470 23.80 26.00 -0.54
CA ARG A 470 24.51 27.14 0.04
C ARG A 470 26.02 26.86 0.18
N ILE A 471 26.41 25.74 0.78
CA ILE A 471 27.84 25.40 0.97
C ILE A 471 28.53 25.20 -0.38
N THR A 472 27.92 24.47 -1.31
CA THR A 472 28.50 24.18 -2.63
C THR A 472 28.66 25.46 -3.47
N SER A 473 27.68 26.36 -3.43
CA SER A 473 27.75 27.65 -4.15
C SER A 473 28.77 28.61 -3.53
N GLU A 474 28.93 28.60 -2.20
CA GLU A 474 29.97 29.37 -1.52
C GLU A 474 31.37 28.85 -1.89
N LEU A 475 31.56 27.54 -1.96
CA LEU A 475 32.81 26.94 -2.44
C LEU A 475 33.05 27.26 -3.92
N LEU A 476 32.03 27.18 -4.79
CA LEU A 476 32.15 27.54 -6.20
C LEU A 476 32.61 28.99 -6.38
N GLY A 477 32.02 29.93 -5.63
CA GLY A 477 32.44 31.33 -5.64
C GLY A 477 33.90 31.50 -5.19
N ALA A 478 34.28 30.88 -4.07
CA ALA A 478 35.65 30.95 -3.58
C ALA A 478 36.64 30.31 -4.57
N ARG A 479 36.28 29.17 -5.17
CA ARG A 479 37.11 28.49 -6.17
C ARG A 479 37.32 29.37 -7.41
N VAL A 480 36.26 29.89 -8.01
CA VAL A 480 36.36 30.73 -9.22
C VAL A 480 37.33 31.88 -8.99
N VAL A 481 37.21 32.54 -7.84
CA VAL A 481 37.94 33.77 -7.53
C VAL A 481 39.38 33.50 -7.06
N PHE A 482 39.57 32.60 -6.11
CA PHE A 482 40.86 32.39 -5.42
C PHE A 482 41.69 31.24 -6.00
N TRP A 483 41.09 30.41 -6.85
CA TRP A 483 41.77 29.31 -7.53
C TRP A 483 41.88 29.56 -9.03
N ASP A 484 40.75 29.61 -9.73
CA ASP A 484 40.73 29.64 -11.20
C ASP A 484 41.18 31.00 -11.75
N LEU A 485 40.78 32.11 -11.12
CA LEU A 485 41.20 33.47 -11.44
C LEU A 485 42.36 33.98 -10.57
N ARG A 486 43.05 33.09 -9.84
CA ARG A 486 44.10 33.51 -8.89
C ARG A 486 45.19 34.35 -9.55
N GLU A 487 45.76 33.84 -10.64
CA GLU A 487 46.87 34.51 -11.32
C GLU A 487 46.42 35.81 -12.00
N SER A 488 45.21 35.80 -12.54
CA SER A 488 44.74 36.82 -13.45
C SER A 488 43.93 37.92 -12.78
N PHE A 489 43.36 37.64 -11.61
CA PHE A 489 42.66 38.60 -10.76
C PHE A 489 43.39 38.85 -9.45
N VAL A 490 43.61 37.82 -8.62
CA VAL A 490 44.17 37.99 -7.26
C VAL A 490 45.60 38.54 -7.29
N LEU A 491 46.48 37.92 -8.08
CA LEU A 491 47.88 38.36 -8.20
C LEU A 491 48.04 39.61 -9.07
N HIS A 492 47.16 39.81 -10.05
CA HIS A 492 47.15 41.02 -10.88
C HIS A 492 46.86 42.28 -10.06
N LEU A 493 45.97 42.19 -9.07
CA LEU A 493 45.72 43.26 -8.09
C LEU A 493 46.94 43.54 -7.18
N TYR A 494 47.85 42.59 -7.02
CA TYR A 494 48.99 42.68 -6.10
C TYR A 494 50.30 43.14 -6.77
N HIS A 495 50.58 42.69 -7.99
CA HIS A 495 51.89 42.87 -8.64
C HIS A 495 52.02 44.09 -9.55
N SER A 496 50.93 44.76 -9.86
CA SER A 496 50.86 45.77 -10.92
C SER A 496 50.84 47.21 -10.34
N SER A 497 51.32 48.20 -11.10
CA SER A 497 51.16 49.62 -10.74
C SER A 497 49.67 50.00 -10.66
N VAL A 498 49.33 51.13 -10.01
CA VAL A 498 47.93 51.60 -9.88
C VAL A 498 47.21 51.72 -11.23
N GLU A 499 47.95 51.99 -12.32
CA GLU A 499 47.42 52.08 -13.68
C GLU A 499 47.14 50.73 -14.34
N SER A 500 47.80 49.67 -13.87
CA SER A 500 47.65 48.29 -14.39
C SER A 500 46.73 47.42 -13.52
N ALA A 501 46.34 47.87 -12.32
CA ALA A 501 45.31 47.24 -11.49
C ALA A 501 43.87 47.64 -11.89
N ARG A 502 43.66 48.16 -13.11
CA ARG A 502 42.33 48.58 -13.59
C ARG A 502 41.48 47.37 -13.93
N LEU A 503 40.22 47.36 -13.46
CA LEU A 503 39.28 46.25 -13.61
C LEU A 503 39.05 45.84 -15.08
N GLU A 504 39.17 46.80 -16.00
CA GLU A 504 39.01 46.62 -17.46
C GLU A 504 39.86 45.48 -18.04
N SER A 505 41.06 45.21 -17.47
CA SER A 505 41.92 44.12 -17.94
C SER A 505 41.43 42.73 -17.52
N VAL A 506 40.64 42.64 -16.43
CA VAL A 506 40.18 41.37 -15.84
C VAL A 506 38.74 41.03 -16.24
N LEU A 507 37.93 42.04 -16.62
CA LEU A 507 36.53 41.86 -17.04
C LEU A 507 36.33 40.76 -18.11
N PRO A 508 37.14 40.63 -19.18
CA PRO A 508 36.94 39.58 -20.18
C PRO A 508 37.08 38.16 -19.60
N GLN A 509 37.90 37.98 -18.56
CA GLN A 509 38.10 36.67 -17.94
C GLN A 509 36.94 36.30 -17.03
N PHE A 510 36.40 37.28 -16.29
CA PHE A 510 35.16 37.10 -15.55
C PHE A 510 33.99 36.79 -16.48
N ASP A 511 33.83 37.53 -17.57
CA ASP A 511 32.76 37.32 -18.55
C ASP A 511 32.83 35.90 -19.14
N ASN A 512 34.01 35.43 -19.55
CA ASN A 512 34.19 34.08 -20.07
C ASN A 512 33.82 32.99 -19.04
N ILE A 513 34.24 33.13 -17.78
CA ILE A 513 33.91 32.15 -16.73
C ILE A 513 32.43 32.20 -16.37
N LEU A 514 31.84 33.40 -16.25
CA LEU A 514 30.42 33.56 -15.95
C LEU A 514 29.56 32.98 -17.08
N ASN A 515 29.92 33.23 -18.34
CA ASN A 515 29.24 32.63 -19.50
C ASN A 515 29.32 31.09 -19.48
N ASN A 516 30.48 30.54 -19.15
CA ASN A 516 30.64 29.09 -18.99
C ASN A 516 29.75 28.53 -17.86
N ILE A 517 29.76 29.15 -16.67
CA ILE A 517 28.94 28.74 -15.53
C ILE A 517 27.45 28.84 -15.84
N CYS A 518 27.01 29.96 -16.44
CA CYS A 518 25.61 30.18 -16.83
C CYS A 518 25.12 29.17 -17.87
N GLY A 519 26.01 28.67 -18.74
CA GLY A 519 25.71 27.58 -19.67
C GLY A 519 25.52 26.23 -18.97
N LEU A 520 26.30 25.96 -17.92
CA LEU A 520 26.30 24.68 -17.19
C LEU A 520 25.25 24.58 -16.09
N ILE A 521 24.82 25.70 -15.50
CA ILE A 521 23.91 25.69 -14.35
C ILE A 521 22.43 25.75 -14.77
N ASP A 522 21.55 25.26 -13.92
CA ASP A 522 20.10 25.42 -14.02
C ASP A 522 19.71 26.91 -13.85
N ASP A 523 18.75 27.38 -14.65
CA ASP A 523 18.33 28.77 -14.67
C ASP A 523 17.85 29.28 -13.30
N ALA A 524 17.23 28.43 -12.48
CA ALA A 524 16.76 28.79 -11.14
C ALA A 524 17.90 29.09 -10.16
N LEU A 525 19.10 28.58 -10.43
CA LEU A 525 20.29 28.80 -9.59
C LEU A 525 21.21 29.90 -10.12
N ARG A 526 20.99 30.40 -11.34
CA ARG A 526 21.90 31.33 -12.02
C ARG A 526 22.17 32.56 -11.18
N ASP A 527 21.14 33.32 -10.83
CA ASP A 527 21.28 34.57 -10.07
C ASP A 527 21.89 34.33 -8.70
N PHE A 528 21.50 33.23 -8.06
CA PHE A 528 22.03 32.85 -6.77
C PHE A 528 23.55 32.57 -6.83
N VAL A 529 24.00 31.80 -7.81
CA VAL A 529 25.43 31.47 -7.98
C VAL A 529 26.25 32.67 -8.41
N VAL A 530 25.75 33.48 -9.34
CA VAL A 530 26.40 34.73 -9.75
C VAL A 530 26.57 35.66 -8.54
N SER A 531 25.53 35.80 -7.71
CA SER A 531 25.61 36.56 -6.46
C SER A 531 26.68 36.02 -5.50
N ARG A 532 26.89 34.70 -5.44
CA ARG A 532 27.94 34.08 -4.60
C ARG A 532 29.33 34.34 -5.14
N ILE A 533 29.53 34.24 -6.44
CA ILE A 533 30.80 34.60 -7.10
C ILE A 533 31.12 36.08 -6.84
N TYR A 534 30.13 36.96 -6.99
CA TYR A 534 30.27 38.38 -6.66
C TYR A 534 30.64 38.61 -5.19
N LYS A 535 29.98 37.94 -4.25
CA LYS A 535 30.35 38.05 -2.83
C LYS A 535 31.78 37.57 -2.58
N SER A 536 32.21 36.48 -3.21
CA SER A 536 33.58 35.98 -3.10
C SER A 536 34.61 36.96 -3.68
N SER A 537 34.28 37.68 -4.75
CA SER A 537 35.18 38.72 -5.28
C SER A 537 35.30 39.92 -4.33
N LEU A 538 34.22 40.29 -3.63
CA LEU A 538 34.26 41.31 -2.57
C LEU A 538 35.14 40.90 -1.37
N VAL A 539 35.23 39.61 -1.05
CA VAL A 539 36.10 39.12 0.03
C VAL A 539 37.58 39.43 -0.24
N ILE A 540 38.03 39.41 -1.49
CA ILE A 540 39.40 39.86 -1.84
C ILE A 540 39.60 41.30 -1.36
N PHE A 541 38.67 42.20 -1.69
CA PHE A 541 38.80 43.59 -1.27
C PHE A 541 38.74 43.73 0.25
N GLY A 542 37.95 42.92 0.96
CA GLY A 542 37.94 42.92 2.43
C GLY A 542 39.23 42.38 3.07
N CYS A 543 39.81 41.30 2.53
CA CYS A 543 41.04 40.71 3.02
C CYS A 543 42.29 41.56 2.72
N TYR A 544 42.23 42.40 1.67
CA TYR A 544 43.41 43.11 1.15
C TYR A 544 43.31 44.64 1.23
N TRP A 545 42.11 45.23 1.28
CA TRP A 545 41.86 46.66 1.23
C TRP A 545 40.92 47.09 2.36
N MET A 546 41.46 47.18 3.57
CA MET A 546 40.85 47.95 4.66
C MET A 546 41.21 49.44 4.60
N VAL A 547 41.50 49.98 3.41
CA VAL A 547 41.76 51.41 3.19
C VAL A 547 41.13 51.87 1.87
N ASP A 548 40.04 52.63 2.00
CA ASP A 548 39.47 53.62 1.07
C ASP A 548 39.34 53.27 -0.43
N LEU A 549 38.19 52.71 -0.85
CA LEU A 549 37.33 53.25 -1.93
C LEU A 549 36.07 52.40 -2.13
N HIS A 550 35.05 52.58 -1.29
CA HIS A 550 33.78 51.83 -1.41
C HIS A 550 32.81 52.40 -2.47
N ALA A 551 32.99 53.64 -2.94
CA ALA A 551 31.92 54.37 -3.64
C ALA A 551 31.95 54.29 -5.19
N HIS A 552 33.13 54.18 -5.83
CA HIS A 552 33.21 54.17 -7.30
C HIS A 552 32.95 52.76 -7.90
N PHE A 553 33.21 51.71 -7.12
CA PHE A 553 33.12 50.32 -7.55
C PHE A 553 31.69 49.79 -7.64
N LEU A 554 30.80 50.26 -6.75
CA LEU A 554 29.38 49.89 -6.74
C LEU A 554 28.65 50.27 -8.04
N ILE A 555 29.13 51.30 -8.76
CA ILE A 555 28.48 51.80 -9.97
C ILE A 555 28.94 51.04 -11.23
N GLN A 556 30.19 50.56 -11.27
CA GLN A 556 30.74 49.87 -12.45
C GLN A 556 30.42 48.38 -12.55
N MET A 557 30.06 47.73 -11.44
CA MET A 557 29.69 46.30 -11.42
C MET A 557 28.18 46.04 -11.59
N LEU A 558 27.35 47.09 -11.47
CA LEU A 558 25.90 47.01 -11.66
C LEU A 558 25.43 47.39 -13.08
N GLN A 559 26.33 47.93 -13.91
CA GLN A 559 26.15 48.14 -15.34
C GLN A 559 26.76 46.97 -16.10
#